data_AF-A0A973KMU9-F1
#
_entry.id   AF-A0A973KMU9-F1
#
_cell.length_a   1.000
_cell.length_b   1.000
_cell.length_c   1.000
_cell.angle_alpha   90.00
_cell.angle_beta   90.00
_cell.angle_gamma   90.00
#
_symmetry.space_group_name_H-M   'P 1'
#
loop_
_entity.id
_entity.type
_entity.pdbx_description
1 polymer ?
#
loop_
_entity_poly.entity_id
_entity_poly.type
_entity_poly.pdbx_seq_one_letter_code
_entity_poly.pdbx_strand_id
1 'polypeptide(L)'
;MTDMSLLDTAPFAADDPRARELLAALLTAYDQGAEVRAFVLAAGMRAAEFAWTAPMAEVWPQVLRRAADQGRLRRLVGLIAEDPNSAAYGIIARLAATPTVAASPAPAPLSYQPGDVRRLVMDALDDDELNALCLDHFPSVYGEFSQGMSKSQKTLRLIEYCARRDRLPDLVRRVGEVNPVRHREFTDRLENRDER
;
A
#
# COMPACT_ATOMS: atom_id res chain seq x y z
N MET A 1 11.43 -19.03 -12.42
CA MET A 1 10.71 -19.03 -13.71
C MET A 1 10.13 -17.63 -13.85
N THR A 2 10.63 -16.85 -14.80
CA THR A 2 10.46 -15.40 -14.90
C THR A 2 8.99 -15.03 -15.10
N ASP A 3 8.35 -14.41 -14.11
CA ASP A 3 6.99 -13.88 -14.23
C ASP A 3 7.03 -12.64 -15.13
N MET A 4 6.76 -12.84 -16.43
CA MET A 4 6.59 -11.74 -17.39
C MET A 4 5.29 -11.01 -17.02
N SER A 5 5.44 -9.84 -16.39
CA SER A 5 4.32 -8.98 -16.02
C SER A 5 3.48 -8.64 -17.26
N LEU A 6 2.16 -8.77 -17.16
CA LEU A 6 1.20 -8.44 -18.22
C LEU A 6 1.45 -7.05 -18.85
N LEU A 7 1.98 -6.12 -18.07
CA LEU A 7 2.25 -4.74 -18.48
C LEU A 7 3.59 -4.54 -19.21
N ASP A 8 4.47 -5.55 -19.19
CA ASP A 8 5.76 -5.58 -19.88
C ASP A 8 5.74 -6.44 -21.16
N THR A 9 4.68 -7.24 -21.36
CA THR A 9 4.50 -8.02 -22.59
C THR A 9 4.06 -7.12 -23.73
N ALA A 10 4.99 -6.84 -24.65
CA ALA A 10 4.71 -6.23 -25.94
C ALA A 10 4.69 -7.31 -27.03
N PRO A 11 3.61 -7.47 -27.83
CA PRO A 11 2.38 -6.67 -27.83
C PRO A 11 1.39 -7.05 -26.70
N PHE A 12 0.55 -6.09 -26.27
CA PHE A 12 -0.54 -6.34 -25.32
C PHE A 12 -1.50 -7.40 -25.89
N ALA A 13 -1.53 -8.57 -25.27
CA ALA A 13 -2.38 -9.67 -25.68
C ALA A 13 -3.81 -9.45 -25.15
N ALA A 14 -4.65 -8.77 -25.93
CA ALA A 14 -6.06 -8.54 -25.58
C ALA A 14 -6.88 -9.84 -25.45
N ASP A 15 -6.34 -10.97 -25.95
CA ASP A 15 -6.96 -12.29 -25.81
C ASP A 15 -6.61 -12.98 -24.47
N ASP A 16 -5.67 -12.42 -23.69
CA ASP A 16 -5.32 -12.95 -22.38
C ASP A 16 -6.49 -12.76 -21.39
N PRO A 17 -6.84 -13.77 -20.58
CA PRO A 17 -7.90 -13.65 -19.58
C PRO A 17 -7.66 -12.51 -18.59
N ARG A 18 -6.40 -12.24 -18.21
CA ARG A 18 -6.07 -11.13 -17.30
C ARG A 18 -6.27 -9.76 -17.96
N ALA A 19 -5.98 -9.67 -19.26
CA ALA A 19 -6.24 -8.45 -20.05
C ALA A 19 -7.75 -8.18 -20.18
N ARG A 20 -8.56 -9.22 -20.36
CA ARG A 20 -10.03 -9.11 -20.37
C ARG A 20 -10.58 -8.65 -19.02
N GLU A 21 -10.08 -9.18 -17.91
CA GLU A 21 -10.48 -8.75 -16.57
C GLU A 21 -10.14 -7.27 -16.30
N LEU A 22 -8.94 -6.82 -16.71
CA LEU A 22 -8.55 -5.41 -16.61
C LEU A 22 -9.48 -4.51 -17.44
N LEU A 23 -9.75 -4.89 -18.69
CA LEU A 23 -10.65 -4.16 -19.57
C LEU A 23 -12.06 -4.05 -19.01
N ALA A 24 -12.61 -5.16 -18.49
CA ALA A 24 -13.92 -5.16 -17.87
C ALA A 24 -13.97 -4.22 -16.65
N ALA A 25 -12.94 -4.23 -15.80
CA ALA A 25 -12.85 -3.33 -14.66
C ALA A 25 -12.74 -1.86 -15.08
N LEU A 26 -11.90 -1.55 -16.07
CA LEU A 26 -11.75 -0.19 -16.62
C LEU A 26 -13.04 0.32 -17.26
N LEU A 27 -13.75 -0.53 -18.01
CA LEU A 27 -15.03 -0.16 -18.60
C LEU A 27 -16.10 0.13 -17.55
N THR A 28 -16.06 -0.58 -16.42
CA THR A 28 -17.02 -0.36 -15.35
C THR A 28 -16.71 0.91 -14.55
N ALA A 29 -15.41 1.20 -14.33
CA ALA A 29 -14.97 2.38 -13.59
C ALA A 29 -15.00 3.67 -14.44
N TYR A 30 -14.65 3.57 -15.72
CA TYR A 30 -14.41 4.69 -16.62
C TYR A 30 -15.06 4.44 -17.99
N ASP A 31 -16.39 4.58 -18.02
CA ASP A 31 -17.20 4.55 -19.24
C ASP A 31 -17.21 5.91 -19.97
N GLN A 32 -16.77 6.99 -19.31
CA GLN A 32 -16.82 8.33 -19.85
C GLN A 32 -15.54 8.73 -20.58
N GLY A 33 -15.63 8.99 -21.89
CA GLY A 33 -14.47 9.33 -22.72
C GLY A 33 -13.71 10.59 -22.29
N ALA A 34 -14.32 11.51 -21.54
CA ALA A 34 -13.66 12.71 -21.03
C ALA A 34 -12.57 12.39 -19.99
N GLU A 35 -12.84 11.45 -19.08
CA GLU A 35 -11.88 11.00 -18.05
C GLU A 35 -10.73 10.22 -18.70
N VAL A 36 -11.08 9.28 -19.59
CA VAL A 36 -10.10 8.49 -20.35
C VAL A 36 -9.16 9.40 -21.14
N ARG A 37 -9.70 10.45 -21.77
CA ARG A 37 -8.92 11.43 -22.51
C ARG A 37 -7.92 12.18 -21.61
N ALA A 38 -8.30 12.51 -20.38
CA ALA A 38 -7.39 13.14 -19.42
C ALA A 38 -6.22 12.22 -19.08
N PHE A 39 -6.50 10.93 -18.82
CA PHE A 39 -5.45 9.93 -18.57
C PHE A 39 -4.53 9.71 -19.77
N VAL A 40 -5.08 9.66 -20.99
CA VAL A 40 -4.30 9.53 -22.24
C VAL A 40 -3.35 10.72 -22.42
N LEU A 41 -3.83 11.94 -22.18
CA LEU A 41 -3.00 13.16 -22.25
C LEU A 41 -1.93 13.18 -21.15
N ALA A 42 -2.28 12.80 -19.91
CA ALA A 42 -1.35 12.72 -18.78
C ALA A 42 -0.27 11.63 -18.96
N ALA A 43 -0.61 10.54 -19.65
CA ALA A 43 0.35 9.52 -20.09
C ALA A 43 1.24 9.98 -21.26
N GLY A 44 1.02 11.20 -21.79
CA GLY A 44 1.76 11.80 -22.88
C GLY A 44 1.36 11.32 -24.28
N MET A 45 0.25 10.60 -24.40
CA MET A 45 -0.28 10.13 -25.69
C MET A 45 -1.19 11.18 -26.33
N ARG A 46 -1.29 11.16 -27.66
CA ARG A 46 -2.16 12.10 -28.38
C ARG A 46 -3.58 11.57 -28.41
N ALA A 47 -4.47 12.26 -27.69
CA ALA A 47 -5.90 11.92 -27.72
C ALA A 47 -6.48 11.92 -29.15
N ALA A 48 -5.99 12.76 -30.06
CA ALA A 48 -6.46 12.82 -31.45
C ALA A 48 -6.23 11.54 -32.26
N GLU A 49 -5.38 10.61 -31.80
CA GLU A 49 -5.15 9.33 -32.48
C GLU A 49 -6.28 8.31 -32.23
N PHE A 50 -7.21 8.60 -31.32
CA PHE A 50 -8.29 7.68 -30.94
C PHE A 50 -9.65 8.18 -31.41
N ALA A 51 -10.48 7.27 -31.89
CA ALA A 51 -11.85 7.55 -32.29
C ALA A 51 -12.77 7.62 -31.07
N TRP A 52 -12.82 8.76 -30.38
CA TRP A 52 -13.67 8.98 -29.19
C TRP A 52 -15.18 8.90 -29.46
N THR A 53 -15.58 8.85 -30.73
CA THR A 53 -16.98 8.64 -31.15
C THR A 53 -17.40 7.17 -31.07
N ALA A 54 -16.45 6.25 -30.93
CA ALA A 54 -16.71 4.83 -30.72
C ALA A 54 -17.02 4.53 -29.25
N PRO A 55 -17.74 3.44 -28.93
CA PRO A 55 -18.00 3.04 -27.56
C PRO A 55 -16.70 2.78 -26.80
N MET A 56 -16.67 3.07 -25.49
CA MET A 56 -15.46 2.87 -24.68
C MET A 56 -14.96 1.42 -24.70
N ALA A 57 -15.84 0.44 -24.92
CA ALA A 57 -15.48 -0.96 -25.14
C ALA A 57 -14.52 -1.18 -26.33
N GLU A 58 -14.56 -0.30 -27.34
CA GLU A 58 -13.66 -0.32 -28.49
C GLU A 58 -12.48 0.64 -28.33
N VAL A 59 -12.66 1.74 -27.60
CA VAL A 59 -11.60 2.75 -27.39
C VAL A 59 -10.55 2.27 -26.38
N TRP A 60 -10.97 1.67 -25.25
CA TRP A 60 -10.06 1.16 -24.22
C TRP A 60 -9.01 0.15 -24.74
N PRO A 61 -9.37 -0.91 -25.49
CA PRO A 61 -8.38 -1.84 -26.01
C PRO A 61 -7.41 -1.20 -27.01
N GLN A 62 -7.86 -0.18 -27.78
CA GLN A 62 -6.99 0.60 -28.66
C GLN A 62 -6.01 1.46 -27.86
N VAL A 63 -6.48 2.11 -26.80
CA VAL A 63 -5.64 2.92 -25.89
C VAL A 63 -4.58 2.05 -25.21
N LEU A 64 -4.96 0.90 -24.64
CA LEU A 64 -4.01 0.00 -23.99
C LEU A 64 -2.99 -0.56 -24.98
N ARG A 65 -3.44 -0.99 -26.16
CA ARG A 65 -2.53 -1.52 -27.19
C ARG A 65 -1.56 -0.46 -27.70
N ARG A 66 -2.02 0.78 -27.89
CA ARG A 66 -1.17 1.91 -28.30
C ARG A 66 -0.19 2.30 -27.20
N ALA A 67 -0.63 2.29 -25.94
CA ALA A 67 0.23 2.54 -24.80
C ALA A 67 1.30 1.44 -24.65
N ALA A 68 0.95 0.18 -24.88
CA ALA A 68 1.89 -0.95 -24.85
C ALA A 68 2.95 -0.85 -25.95
N ASP A 69 2.52 -0.56 -27.18
CA ASP A 69 3.39 -0.35 -28.33
C ASP A 69 4.40 0.79 -28.11
N GLN A 70 3.97 1.83 -27.37
CA GLN A 70 4.83 2.96 -27.00
C GLN A 70 5.61 2.76 -25.69
N GLY A 71 5.51 1.61 -25.02
CA GLY A 71 6.13 1.34 -23.72
C GLY A 71 5.59 2.20 -22.57
N ARG A 72 4.41 2.79 -22.74
CA ARG A 72 3.74 3.72 -21.80
C ARG A 72 2.58 3.08 -21.02
N LEU A 73 2.30 1.80 -21.27
CA LEU A 73 1.20 1.07 -20.62
C LEU A 73 1.28 1.14 -19.09
N ARG A 74 2.46 0.89 -18.52
CA ARG A 74 2.69 0.99 -17.07
C ARG A 74 2.39 2.38 -16.52
N ARG A 75 2.76 3.43 -17.27
CA ARG A 75 2.54 4.82 -16.87
C ARG A 75 1.05 5.18 -16.88
N LEU A 76 0.32 4.77 -17.92
CA LEU A 76 -1.12 5.00 -18.01
C LEU A 76 -1.88 4.27 -16.90
N VAL A 77 -1.58 3.00 -16.69
CA VAL A 77 -2.22 2.20 -15.64
C VAL A 77 -1.87 2.71 -14.24
N GLY A 78 -0.64 3.20 -14.03
CA GLY A 78 -0.24 3.87 -12.77
C GLY A 78 -1.06 5.13 -12.49
N LEU A 79 -1.23 6.01 -13.48
CA LEU A 79 -2.03 7.23 -13.34
C LEU A 79 -3.49 6.93 -13.01
N ILE A 80 -4.03 5.87 -13.60
CA ILE A 80 -5.40 5.41 -13.31
C ILE A 80 -5.45 4.87 -11.87
N ALA A 81 -4.51 4.03 -11.46
CA ALA A 81 -4.49 3.46 -10.10
C ALA A 81 -4.35 4.49 -8.97
N GLU A 82 -3.76 5.67 -9.24
CA GLU A 82 -3.68 6.78 -8.28
C GLU A 82 -4.99 7.58 -8.15
N ASP A 83 -5.95 7.37 -9.05
CA ASP A 83 -7.23 8.05 -9.03
C ASP A 83 -8.19 7.44 -7.98
N PRO A 84 -8.89 8.25 -7.17
CA PRO A 84 -9.81 7.74 -6.15
C PRO A 84 -10.97 6.93 -6.73
N ASN A 85 -11.35 7.15 -7.99
CA ASN A 85 -12.38 6.36 -8.67
C ASN A 85 -11.85 4.95 -9.03
N SER A 86 -10.53 4.78 -9.17
CA SER A 86 -9.89 3.47 -9.32
C SER A 86 -9.74 2.72 -8.01
N ALA A 87 -9.66 3.40 -6.88
CA ALA A 87 -9.68 2.76 -5.56
C ALA A 87 -10.99 2.00 -5.32
N ALA A 88 -12.09 2.42 -5.96
CA ALA A 88 -13.35 1.69 -5.95
C ALA A 88 -13.28 0.33 -6.68
N TYR A 89 -12.36 0.18 -7.64
CA TYR A 89 -12.11 -1.06 -8.38
C TYR A 89 -10.72 -1.60 -8.06
N GLY A 90 -10.60 -2.28 -6.91
CA GLY A 90 -9.35 -2.88 -6.42
C GLY A 90 -8.67 -3.86 -7.40
N ILE A 91 -9.39 -4.32 -8.44
CA ILE A 91 -8.84 -5.12 -9.54
C ILE A 91 -7.83 -4.31 -10.37
N ILE A 92 -8.10 -3.03 -10.65
CA ILE A 92 -7.21 -2.16 -11.43
C ILE A 92 -5.89 -1.95 -10.68
N ALA A 93 -5.96 -1.63 -9.39
CA ALA A 93 -4.79 -1.49 -8.53
C ALA A 93 -4.00 -2.80 -8.40
N ARG A 94 -4.69 -3.94 -8.30
CA ARG A 94 -4.07 -5.28 -8.20
C ARG A 94 -3.35 -5.70 -9.48
N LEU A 95 -3.86 -5.31 -10.65
CA LEU A 95 -3.26 -5.63 -11.94
C LEU A 95 -2.18 -4.60 -12.36
N ALA A 96 -2.29 -3.35 -11.90
CA ALA A 96 -1.29 -2.29 -12.02
C ALA A 96 -0.02 -2.59 -11.21
N ALA A 97 -0.21 -3.16 -10.03
CA ALA A 97 0.86 -3.57 -9.15
C ALA A 97 1.51 -4.86 -9.67
N THR A 98 2.71 -4.76 -10.23
CA THR A 98 3.65 -5.89 -10.17
C THR A 98 3.82 -6.31 -8.70
N PRO A 99 3.82 -7.60 -8.36
CA PRO A 99 4.33 -8.04 -7.06
C PRO A 99 5.85 -7.83 -7.09
N THR A 100 6.31 -6.63 -6.77
CA THR A 100 7.73 -6.35 -6.55
C THR A 100 7.84 -5.57 -5.26
N VAL A 101 8.24 -6.35 -4.25
CA VAL A 101 8.65 -5.99 -2.89
C VAL A 101 7.53 -5.54 -1.95
N ALA A 102 7.07 -6.50 -1.16
CA ALA A 102 6.93 -6.37 0.29
C ALA A 102 6.58 -4.96 0.83
N ALA A 103 5.35 -4.51 0.61
CA ALA A 103 4.61 -4.13 1.81
C ALA A 103 4.41 -5.46 2.56
N SER A 104 5.04 -5.61 3.73
CA SER A 104 4.73 -6.72 4.64
C SER A 104 3.21 -6.89 4.65
N PRO A 105 2.68 -8.14 4.66
CA PRO A 105 1.31 -8.29 5.12
C PRO A 105 1.31 -7.59 6.47
N ALA A 106 0.53 -6.51 6.61
CA ALA A 106 0.08 -6.15 7.93
C ALA A 106 -0.38 -7.49 8.52
N PRO A 107 0.25 -8.00 9.59
CA PRO A 107 -0.20 -9.24 10.19
C PRO A 107 -1.70 -9.06 10.37
N ALA A 108 -2.47 -10.02 9.86
CA ALA A 108 -3.94 -10.06 9.94
C ALA A 108 -4.37 -9.47 11.27
N PRO A 109 -5.42 -8.64 11.37
CA PRO A 109 -5.65 -7.71 12.48
C PRO A 109 -5.62 -8.42 13.84
N LEU A 110 -4.40 -8.65 14.34
CA LEU A 110 -4.14 -9.14 15.67
C LEU A 110 -4.55 -7.95 16.50
N SER A 111 -5.59 -8.13 17.30
CA SER A 111 -6.08 -7.09 18.19
C SER A 111 -5.01 -6.82 19.25
N TYR A 112 -4.07 -5.94 18.91
CA TYR A 112 -2.94 -5.60 19.76
C TYR A 112 -3.44 -4.94 21.04
N GLN A 113 -3.31 -5.64 22.16
CA GLN A 113 -3.67 -5.07 23.44
C GLN A 113 -2.56 -4.11 23.91
N PRO A 114 -2.91 -2.95 24.50
CA PRO A 114 -1.92 -1.99 25.02
C PRO A 114 -0.91 -2.61 25.98
N GLY A 115 -1.33 -3.60 26.78
CA GLY A 115 -0.45 -4.31 27.71
C GLY A 115 0.60 -5.17 27.02
N ASP A 116 0.23 -5.84 25.93
CA ASP A 116 1.13 -6.69 25.13
C ASP A 116 2.18 -5.82 24.42
N VAL A 117 1.73 -4.74 23.76
CA VAL A 117 2.62 -3.81 23.05
C VAL A 117 3.55 -3.08 24.02
N ARG A 118 3.07 -2.70 25.22
CA ARG A 118 3.92 -2.11 26.26
C ARG A 118 5.06 -3.04 26.63
N ARG A 119 4.79 -4.34 26.78
CA ARG A 119 5.80 -5.34 27.15
C ARG A 119 6.83 -5.51 26.05
N LEU A 120 6.38 -5.58 24.80
CA LEU A 120 7.25 -5.61 23.63
C LEU A 120 8.19 -4.39 23.61
N VAL A 121 7.66 -3.17 23.74
CA VAL A 121 8.47 -1.94 23.72
C VAL A 121 9.50 -1.91 24.86
N MET A 122 9.10 -2.31 26.08
CA MET A 122 10.01 -2.35 27.23
C MET A 122 11.17 -3.35 27.08
N ASP A 123 10.92 -4.46 26.39
CA ASP A 123 11.87 -5.57 26.19
C ASP A 123 12.74 -5.40 24.94
N ALA A 124 12.20 -4.74 23.91
CA ALA A 124 12.84 -4.60 22.60
C ALA A 124 13.68 -3.33 22.43
N LEU A 125 13.33 -2.25 23.14
CA LEU A 125 13.95 -0.93 23.00
C LEU A 125 14.48 -0.46 24.34
N ASP A 126 15.67 0.13 24.38
CA ASP A 126 16.20 0.85 25.54
C ASP A 126 15.73 2.31 25.63
N ASP A 127 16.07 3.05 26.69
CA ASP A 127 15.58 4.44 26.86
C ASP A 127 16.05 5.37 25.72
N ASP A 128 17.29 5.20 25.26
CA ASP A 128 17.86 5.97 24.16
C ASP A 128 17.17 5.64 22.82
N GLU A 129 17.00 4.36 22.51
CA GLU A 129 16.27 3.91 21.32
C GLU A 129 14.80 4.34 21.35
N LEU A 130 14.16 4.31 22.52
CA LEU A 130 12.80 4.80 22.71
C LEU A 130 12.71 6.31 22.44
N ASN A 131 13.67 7.10 22.94
CA ASN A 131 13.74 8.54 22.65
C ASN A 131 13.94 8.79 21.16
N ALA A 132 14.86 8.07 20.50
CA ALA A 132 15.13 8.20 19.08
C ALA A 132 13.91 7.82 18.23
N LEU A 133 13.25 6.71 18.56
CA LEU A 133 12.01 6.27 17.92
C LEU A 133 10.90 7.32 18.07
N CYS A 134 10.74 7.87 19.28
CA CYS A 134 9.75 8.91 19.52
C CYS A 134 10.09 10.20 18.76
N LEU A 135 11.36 10.59 18.71
CA LEU A 135 11.78 11.77 17.97
C LEU A 135 11.50 11.65 16.47
N ASP A 136 11.81 10.49 15.86
CA ASP A 136 11.70 10.28 14.42
C ASP A 136 10.25 10.04 13.96
N HIS A 137 9.46 9.29 14.74
CA HIS A 137 8.14 8.82 14.30
C HIS A 137 6.96 9.34 15.14
N PHE A 138 7.21 9.83 16.35
CA PHE A 138 6.19 10.30 17.28
C PHE A 138 6.57 11.64 17.95
N PRO A 139 6.88 12.69 17.16
CA PRO A 139 7.40 13.95 17.70
C PRO A 139 6.44 14.59 18.71
N SER A 140 5.13 14.38 18.56
CA SER A 140 4.12 14.84 19.51
C SER A 140 4.26 14.19 20.89
N VAL A 141 4.65 12.93 20.97
CA VAL A 141 4.88 12.21 22.24
C VAL A 141 6.22 12.62 22.83
N TYR A 142 7.24 12.72 21.98
CA TYR A 142 8.57 13.17 22.39
C TYR A 142 8.53 14.56 23.03
N GLY A 143 7.73 15.49 22.48
CA GLY A 143 7.52 16.81 23.05
C GLY A 143 6.88 16.81 24.45
N GLU A 144 6.19 15.73 24.84
CA GLU A 144 5.64 15.56 26.18
C GLU A 144 6.61 14.89 27.17
N PHE A 145 7.78 14.44 26.70
CA PHE A 145 8.80 13.88 27.57
C PHE A 145 9.44 14.99 28.39
N SER A 146 9.33 14.88 29.72
CA SER A 146 9.96 15.80 30.66
C SER A 146 11.27 15.23 31.20
N GLN A 147 12.22 16.10 31.54
CA GLN A 147 13.47 15.69 32.21
C GLN A 147 13.14 14.97 33.53
N GLY A 148 13.64 13.74 33.67
CA GLY A 148 13.37 12.88 34.84
C GLY A 148 12.29 11.80 34.65
N MET A 149 11.62 11.73 33.49
CA MET A 149 10.72 10.60 33.20
C MET A 149 11.49 9.30 33.03
N SER A 150 11.02 8.23 33.70
CA SER A 150 11.58 6.89 33.51
C SER A 150 11.12 6.27 32.19
N LYS A 151 11.90 5.33 31.64
CA LYS A 151 11.57 4.52 30.45
C LYS A 151 10.13 3.99 30.50
N SER A 152 9.70 3.46 31.64
CA SER A 152 8.34 2.95 31.83
C SER A 152 7.24 4.02 31.67
N GLN A 153 7.48 5.24 32.15
CA GLN A 153 6.53 6.35 32.01
C GLN A 153 6.46 6.83 30.56
N LYS A 154 7.62 6.93 29.88
CA LYS A 154 7.70 7.28 28.45
C LYS A 154 6.98 6.24 27.60
N THR A 155 7.19 4.95 27.86
CA THR A 155 6.50 3.86 27.17
C THR A 155 5.00 3.94 27.38
N LEU A 156 4.52 4.15 28.62
CA LEU A 156 3.08 4.30 28.87
C LEU A 156 2.46 5.46 28.08
N ARG A 157 3.12 6.62 28.05
CA ARG A 157 2.70 7.78 27.25
C ARG A 157 2.59 7.44 25.77
N LEU A 158 3.60 6.77 25.22
CA LEU A 158 3.60 6.33 23.82
C LEU A 158 2.45 5.37 23.52
N ILE A 159 2.24 4.38 24.39
CA ILE A 159 1.16 3.39 24.25
C ILE A 159 -0.21 4.05 24.34
N GLU A 160 -0.44 4.95 25.30
CA GLU A 160 -1.69 5.72 25.40
C GLU A 160 -1.94 6.57 24.17
N TYR A 161 -0.91 7.27 23.68
CA TYR A 161 -0.99 8.08 22.48
C TYR A 161 -1.38 7.23 21.25
N CYS A 162 -0.78 6.05 21.11
CA CYS A 162 -1.04 5.12 20.02
C CYS A 162 -2.42 4.48 20.14
N ALA A 163 -2.83 4.05 21.33
CA ALA A 163 -4.13 3.43 21.58
C ALA A 163 -5.29 4.40 21.27
N ARG A 164 -5.16 5.68 21.65
CA ARG A 164 -6.19 6.70 21.38
C ARG A 164 -6.35 7.03 19.89
N ARG A 165 -5.38 6.68 19.04
CA ARG A 165 -5.32 7.06 17.62
C ARG A 165 -5.28 5.85 16.68
N ASP A 166 -5.56 4.65 17.19
CA ASP A 166 -5.51 3.39 16.43
C ASP A 166 -4.13 3.13 15.77
N ARG A 167 -3.06 3.62 16.41
CA ARG A 167 -1.68 3.60 15.91
C ARG A 167 -0.82 2.48 16.51
N LEU A 168 -1.43 1.57 17.29
CA LEU A 168 -0.73 0.42 17.88
C LEU A 168 -0.09 -0.51 16.83
N PRO A 169 -0.74 -0.85 15.70
CA PRO A 169 -0.12 -1.68 14.66
C PRO A 169 1.14 -1.02 14.07
N ASP A 170 1.09 0.29 13.84
CA ASP A 170 2.24 1.05 13.36
C ASP A 170 3.40 1.01 14.35
N LEU A 171 3.13 1.13 15.65
CA LEU A 171 4.17 1.04 16.68
C LEU A 171 4.84 -0.34 16.68
N VAL A 172 4.07 -1.43 16.65
CA VAL A 172 4.60 -2.80 16.59
C VAL A 172 5.49 -2.99 15.37
N ARG A 173 5.05 -2.48 14.20
CA ARG A 173 5.84 -2.52 12.97
C ARG A 173 7.18 -1.79 13.12
N ARG A 174 7.19 -0.57 13.66
CA ARG A 174 8.45 0.17 13.88
C ARG A 174 9.38 -0.54 14.86
N VAL A 175 8.83 -1.12 15.92
CA VAL A 175 9.62 -1.91 16.87
C VAL A 175 10.24 -3.12 16.17
N GLY A 176 9.53 -3.75 15.23
CA GLY A 176 10.07 -4.84 14.41
C GLY A 176 11.18 -4.42 13.44
N GLU A 177 11.19 -3.15 13.00
CA GLU A 177 12.29 -2.60 12.19
C GLU A 177 13.56 -2.39 13.04
N VAL A 178 13.42 -2.02 14.32
CA VAL A 178 14.55 -1.83 15.24
C VAL A 178 15.05 -3.17 15.79
N ASN A 179 14.14 -4.04 16.21
CA ASN A 179 14.48 -5.32 16.83
C ASN A 179 13.60 -6.47 16.26
N PRO A 180 14.00 -7.04 15.11
CA PRO A 180 13.22 -8.08 14.44
C PRO A 180 13.12 -9.39 15.24
N VAL A 181 14.12 -9.67 16.10
CA VAL A 181 14.14 -10.88 16.94
C VAL A 181 12.99 -10.83 17.95
N ARG A 182 12.91 -9.73 18.72
CA ARG A 182 11.86 -9.55 19.74
C ARG A 182 10.47 -9.46 19.14
N HIS A 183 10.35 -8.83 17.96
CA HIS A 183 9.10 -8.78 17.23
C HIS A 183 8.63 -10.19 16.81
N ARG A 184 9.53 -11.04 16.30
CA ARG A 184 9.18 -12.41 15.93
C ARG A 184 8.71 -13.23 17.13
N GLU A 185 9.43 -13.16 18.25
CA GLU A 185 9.02 -13.85 19.49
C GLU A 185 7.66 -13.36 20.00
N PHE A 186 7.37 -12.07 19.86
CA PHE A 186 6.10 -11.49 20.25
C PHE A 186 4.94 -11.98 19.38
N THR A 187 5.13 -12.00 18.07
CA THR A 187 4.12 -12.51 17.12
C THR A 187 3.82 -13.98 17.38
N ASP A 188 4.86 -14.81 17.53
CA ASP A 188 4.71 -16.24 17.84
C ASP A 188 3.93 -16.47 19.14
N ARG A 189 4.18 -15.67 20.18
CA ARG A 189 3.42 -15.73 21.44
C ARG A 189 1.96 -15.29 21.31
N LEU A 190 1.65 -14.35 20.42
CA LEU A 190 0.28 -13.92 20.17
C LEU A 190 -0.50 -14.99 19.39
N GLU A 191 0.11 -15.59 18.38
CA GLU A 191 -0.47 -16.68 17.60
C GLU A 191 -0.82 -17.87 18.50
N ASN A 192 0.11 -18.30 19.36
CA ASN A 192 -0.12 -19.38 20.34
C ASN A 192 -1.22 -19.07 21.38
N ARG A 193 -1.63 -17.81 21.56
CA ARG A 193 -2.72 -17.41 22.48
C ARG A 193 -4.09 -17.51 21.80
N ASP A 194 -4.17 -17.26 20.50
CA ASP A 194 -5.42 -17.29 19.73
C ASP A 194 -5.88 -18.73 19.44
N GLU A 195 -4.93 -19.67 19.38
CA GLU A 195 -5.21 -21.11 19.21
C GLU A 195 -5.71 -21.84 20.48
N ARG A 196 -5.91 -21.12 21.59
CA ARG A 196 -6.30 -21.67 22.92
C ARG A 196 -7.74 -21.33 23.29
#